data_AF-A0A154V316-F1
#
_entry.id   AF-A0A154V316-F1
#
_cell.length_a   1.000
_cell.length_b   1.000
_cell.length_c   1.000
_cell.angle_alpha   90.00
_cell.angle_beta   90.00
_cell.angle_gamma   90.00
#
_symmetry.space_group_name_H-M   'P 1'
#
loop_
_entity.id
_entity.type
_entity.pdbx_description
1 polymer ?
#
loop_
_entity_poly.entity_id
_entity_poly.type
_entity_poly.pdbx_seq_one_letter_code
_entity_poly.pdbx_strand_id
1 'polypeptide(L)'
;MKRKNQISALLLSGAVGVAVAFGGTSPAVAAASSAPAESTGQSAPSEAQLRDFEQGLALVEQIPDDVLVQGDAATQQWLAANAPANTAPEGMVSTQASVLGCGAAIATVIASTAFPAAKILKVKALIKSLGGVTEAAKIMWGASFSYEKVQALGGAAAALAGELIGVTQIKEQCFS
;
A
#
# COMPACT_ATOMS: atom_id res chain seq x y z
N MET A 1 -34.39 45.46 28.62
CA MET A 1 -34.21 45.83 27.18
C MET A 1 -34.22 44.52 26.38
N LYS A 2 -34.79 44.29 25.19
CA LYS A 2 -35.52 45.06 24.19
C LYS A 2 -36.08 44.03 23.16
N ARG A 3 -37.40 44.03 22.98
CA ARG A 3 -38.22 43.73 21.76
C ARG A 3 -38.18 42.34 21.07
N LYS A 4 -39.35 41.68 21.16
CA LYS A 4 -40.03 40.88 20.11
C LYS A 4 -39.95 41.54 18.72
N ASN A 5 -39.79 40.72 17.68
CA ASN A 5 -40.47 40.78 16.36
C ASN A 5 -39.67 39.91 15.35
N GLN A 6 -40.20 39.25 14.32
CA GLN A 6 -41.53 38.94 13.77
C GLN A 6 -41.24 38.46 12.31
N ILE A 7 -42.14 37.63 11.76
CA ILE A 7 -42.62 37.66 10.35
C ILE A 7 -41.78 37.03 9.20
N SER A 8 -42.49 36.11 8.52
CA SER A 8 -42.56 35.76 7.08
C SER A 8 -41.36 35.17 6.35
N ALA A 9 -41.47 33.95 5.80
CA ALA A 9 -42.29 33.52 4.64
C ALA A 9 -41.82 34.14 3.32
N LEU A 10 -41.29 33.32 2.39
CA LEU A 10 -41.96 32.98 1.13
C LEU A 10 -41.12 31.98 0.30
N LEU A 11 -41.87 31.16 -0.43
CA LEU A 11 -41.50 30.19 -1.48
C LEU A 11 -40.72 30.84 -2.62
N LEU A 12 -39.98 30.03 -3.41
CA LEU A 12 -40.01 30.12 -4.89
C LEU A 12 -39.23 28.95 -5.53
N SER A 13 -39.97 28.07 -6.20
CA SER A 13 -39.48 27.13 -7.20
C SER A 13 -38.87 27.87 -8.40
N GLY A 14 -37.80 27.32 -8.96
CA GLY A 14 -37.24 27.79 -10.23
C GLY A 14 -36.46 26.67 -10.91
N ALA A 15 -37.12 25.95 -11.82
CA ALA A 15 -36.47 25.09 -12.79
C ALA A 15 -36.01 25.95 -13.97
N VAL A 16 -34.72 25.91 -14.31
CA VAL A 16 -34.20 26.42 -15.57
C VAL A 16 -33.43 25.29 -16.24
N GLY A 17 -34.00 24.78 -17.32
CA GLY A 17 -33.34 23.84 -18.23
C GLY A 17 -32.35 24.58 -19.12
N VAL A 18 -31.18 23.97 -19.33
CA VAL A 18 -30.21 24.39 -20.33
C VAL A 18 -30.14 23.28 -21.38
N ALA A 19 -30.68 23.58 -22.56
CA ALA A 19 -30.47 22.79 -23.77
C ALA A 19 -29.12 23.21 -24.38
N VAL A 20 -28.20 22.26 -24.56
CA VAL A 20 -26.97 22.48 -25.35
C VAL A 20 -27.12 21.70 -26.65
N ALA A 21 -27.25 22.43 -27.74
CA ALA A 21 -27.14 21.90 -29.10
C ALA A 21 -25.66 21.74 -29.45
N PHE A 22 -25.23 20.53 -29.79
CA PHE A 22 -23.95 20.29 -30.44
C PHE A 22 -24.22 19.95 -31.91
N GLY A 23 -24.01 20.94 -32.78
CA GLY A 23 -23.82 20.74 -34.21
C GLY A 23 -22.35 20.98 -34.55
N GLY A 24 -21.69 19.98 -35.14
CA GLY A 24 -20.31 20.08 -35.60
C GLY A 24 -19.86 18.77 -36.24
N THR A 25 -20.04 18.66 -37.56
CA THR A 25 -19.52 17.59 -38.40
C THR A 25 -18.06 17.84 -38.76
N SER A 26 -17.21 16.83 -38.61
CA SER A 26 -15.93 16.68 -39.33
C SER A 26 -15.51 15.20 -39.27
N PRO A 27 -15.35 14.50 -40.41
CA PRO A 27 -14.70 13.20 -40.46
C PRO A 27 -13.23 13.40 -40.79
N ALA A 28 -12.37 13.40 -39.78
CA ALA A 28 -10.92 13.34 -39.97
C ALA A 28 -10.42 11.97 -39.52
N VAL A 29 -10.23 11.12 -40.53
CA VAL A 29 -9.27 10.03 -40.66
C VAL A 29 -8.89 9.21 -39.42
N ALA A 30 -9.18 7.92 -39.52
CA ALA A 30 -8.64 6.86 -38.70
C ALA A 30 -7.12 6.97 -38.54
N ALA A 31 -6.67 7.38 -37.36
CA ALA A 31 -5.42 6.92 -36.80
C ALA A 31 -5.78 5.74 -35.88
N ALA A 32 -5.65 4.54 -36.43
CA ALA A 32 -5.51 3.34 -35.63
C ALA A 32 -4.23 3.50 -34.78
N SER A 33 -4.36 4.13 -33.61
CA SER A 33 -3.45 3.84 -32.51
C SER A 33 -3.77 2.43 -32.08
N SER A 34 -2.97 1.48 -32.54
CA SER A 34 -2.72 0.27 -31.80
C SER A 34 -2.13 0.69 -30.44
N ALA A 35 -3.00 1.03 -29.49
CA ALA A 35 -2.66 0.98 -28.09
C ALA A 35 -2.16 -0.44 -27.83
N PRO A 36 -1.01 -0.64 -27.17
CA PRO A 36 -0.77 -1.94 -26.57
C PRO A 36 -1.91 -2.13 -25.58
N ALA A 37 -2.75 -3.12 -25.84
CA ALA A 37 -3.49 -3.77 -24.78
C ALA A 37 -2.41 -4.29 -23.82
N GLU A 38 -2.17 -3.57 -22.72
CA GLU A 38 -1.48 -4.12 -21.56
C GLU A 38 -2.37 -5.23 -21.04
N SER A 39 -2.14 -6.41 -21.62
CA SER A 39 -2.51 -7.69 -21.07
C SER A 39 -1.92 -7.74 -19.67
N THR A 40 -2.74 -7.46 -18.66
CA THR A 40 -2.53 -7.87 -17.28
C THR A 40 -2.62 -9.40 -17.23
N GLY A 41 -1.63 -10.04 -17.86
CA GLY A 41 -1.35 -11.45 -17.68
C GLY A 41 -0.56 -11.58 -16.39
N GLN A 42 -1.19 -12.19 -15.38
CA GLN A 42 -0.50 -12.71 -14.20
C GLN A 42 0.64 -13.61 -14.66
N SER A 43 1.82 -13.00 -14.76
CA SER A 43 3.08 -13.69 -14.91
C SER A 43 3.59 -13.98 -13.50
N ALA A 44 4.50 -14.95 -13.38
CA ALA A 44 5.28 -15.14 -12.14
C ALA A 44 5.73 -13.77 -11.59
N PRO A 45 5.91 -13.62 -10.26
CA PRO A 45 6.36 -12.35 -9.74
C PRO A 45 7.63 -11.90 -10.50
N SER A 46 7.78 -10.59 -10.70
CA SER A 46 8.83 -9.92 -11.51
C SER A 46 10.00 -9.46 -10.63
N GLU A 47 11.26 -9.53 -11.08
CA GLU A 47 12.42 -9.34 -10.18
C GLU A 47 12.35 -8.00 -9.41
N ALA A 48 11.64 -7.02 -9.97
CA ALA A 48 11.26 -5.79 -9.30
C ALA A 48 10.43 -6.02 -8.02
N GLN A 49 9.44 -6.92 -8.02
CA GLN A 49 8.67 -7.29 -6.82
C GLN A 49 9.52 -7.98 -5.76
N LEU A 50 10.52 -8.80 -6.15
CA LEU A 50 11.49 -9.35 -5.19
C LEU A 50 12.27 -8.23 -4.52
N ARG A 51 12.83 -7.32 -5.32
CA ARG A 51 13.66 -6.21 -4.84
C ARG A 51 12.88 -5.24 -3.97
N ASP A 52 11.65 -4.95 -4.36
CA ASP A 52 10.74 -4.12 -3.58
C ASP A 52 10.41 -4.77 -2.23
N PHE A 53 10.03 -6.06 -2.21
CA PHE A 53 9.81 -6.78 -0.94
C PHE A 53 11.06 -6.82 -0.05
N GLU A 54 12.24 -7.08 -0.63
CA GLU A 54 13.52 -7.02 0.08
C GLU A 54 13.73 -5.65 0.74
N GLN A 55 13.42 -4.55 0.06
CA GLN A 55 13.52 -3.20 0.62
C GLN A 55 12.58 -2.99 1.80
N GLY A 56 11.34 -3.50 1.72
CA GLY A 56 10.39 -3.44 2.83
C GLY A 56 10.89 -4.20 4.06
N LEU A 57 11.40 -5.41 3.88
CA LEU A 57 11.99 -6.20 4.97
C LEU A 57 13.31 -5.59 5.48
N ALA A 58 14.10 -4.94 4.63
CA ALA A 58 15.31 -4.25 5.03
C ALA A 58 15.01 -3.04 5.93
N LEU A 59 13.89 -2.34 5.71
CA LEU A 59 13.45 -1.29 6.61
C LEU A 59 13.12 -1.84 8.01
N VAL A 60 12.45 -3.00 8.09
CA VAL A 60 12.20 -3.71 9.35
C VAL A 60 13.52 -4.00 10.09
N GLU A 61 14.54 -4.46 9.37
CA GLU A 61 15.86 -4.76 9.97
C GLU A 61 16.64 -3.50 10.40
N GLN A 62 16.39 -2.34 9.80
CA GLN A 62 17.06 -1.08 10.17
C GLN A 62 16.56 -0.48 11.49
N ILE A 63 15.30 -0.72 11.88
CA ILE A 63 14.77 -0.16 13.14
C ILE A 63 15.48 -0.82 14.33
N PRO A 64 16.15 -0.08 15.22
CA PRO A 64 16.87 -0.67 16.34
C PRO A 64 15.95 -1.47 17.28
N ASP A 65 16.43 -2.60 17.81
CA ASP A 65 15.63 -3.44 18.70
C ASP A 65 15.26 -2.71 20.00
N ASP A 66 16.12 -1.81 20.50
CA ASP A 66 15.86 -0.99 21.69
C ASP A 66 14.72 0.03 21.46
N VAL A 67 14.59 0.56 20.25
CA VAL A 67 13.48 1.43 19.85
C VAL A 67 12.17 0.64 19.84
N LEU A 68 12.19 -0.57 19.30
CA LEU A 68 11.00 -1.43 19.25
C LEU A 68 10.56 -1.90 20.65
N VAL A 69 11.50 -2.15 21.55
CA VAL A 69 11.21 -2.50 22.96
C VAL A 69 10.60 -1.34 23.73
N GLN A 70 10.95 -0.09 23.39
CA GLN A 70 10.33 1.12 23.95
C GLN A 70 8.88 1.32 23.44
N GLY A 71 8.47 0.58 22.41
CA GLY A 71 7.10 0.52 21.92
C GLY A 71 6.80 1.46 20.75
N ASP A 72 5.52 1.59 20.45
CA ASP A 72 5.05 2.20 19.20
C ASP A 72 5.44 3.68 19.08
N ALA A 73 5.36 4.45 20.17
CA ALA A 73 5.67 5.88 20.14
C ALA A 73 7.15 6.15 19.79
N ALA A 74 8.09 5.41 20.39
CA ALA A 74 9.51 5.52 20.08
C ALA A 74 9.80 5.06 18.65
N THR A 75 9.13 3.99 18.20
CA THR A 75 9.23 3.49 16.83
C THR A 75 8.78 4.54 15.81
N GLN A 76 7.68 5.23 16.06
CA GLN A 76 7.18 6.29 15.18
C GLN A 76 8.12 7.50 15.13
N GLN A 77 8.66 7.91 16.28
CA GLN A 77 9.64 8.99 16.33
C GLN A 77 10.92 8.64 15.55
N TRP A 78 11.38 7.40 15.68
CA TRP A 78 12.53 6.93 14.93
C TRP A 78 12.25 6.91 13.43
N LEU A 79 11.09 6.41 13.00
CA LEU A 79 10.70 6.38 11.59
C LEU A 79 10.58 7.79 10.99
N ALA A 80 9.98 8.75 11.70
CA ALA A 80 9.90 10.13 11.23
C ALA A 80 11.27 10.77 10.98
N ALA A 81 12.32 10.33 11.70
CA ALA A 81 13.68 10.85 11.56
C ALA A 81 14.57 10.05 10.60
N ASN A 82 14.24 8.78 10.31
CA ASN A 82 15.14 7.84 9.62
C ASN A 82 14.51 7.15 8.40
N ALA A 83 13.19 7.22 8.22
CA ALA A 83 12.54 6.61 7.07
C ALA A 83 12.96 7.32 5.78
N PRO A 84 13.28 6.58 4.71
CA PRO A 84 13.62 7.19 3.43
C PRO A 84 12.42 7.97 2.90
N ALA A 85 12.65 9.14 2.28
CA ALA A 85 11.62 10.05 1.74
C ALA A 85 10.64 9.41 0.71
N ASN A 86 10.86 8.14 0.35
CA ASN A 86 10.01 7.33 -0.51
C ASN A 86 8.91 6.57 0.26
N THR A 87 8.84 6.69 1.59
CA THR A 87 7.60 6.34 2.32
C THR A 87 6.55 7.34 1.90
N ALA A 88 5.64 6.92 1.02
CA ALA A 88 4.68 7.81 0.37
C ALA A 88 3.98 8.70 1.42
N PRO A 89 4.04 10.04 1.28
CA PRO A 89 3.27 10.92 2.15
C PRO A 89 1.78 10.69 1.89
N GLU A 90 0.98 10.68 2.96
CA GLU A 90 -0.47 10.69 2.88
C GLU A 90 -0.90 11.85 1.96
N GLY A 91 -1.49 11.53 0.80
CA GLY A 91 -2.10 12.53 -0.09
C GLY A 91 -1.57 12.67 -1.51
N MET A 92 -0.64 11.84 -1.99
CA MET A 92 -0.35 11.76 -3.44
C MET A 92 -1.02 10.54 -4.08
N VAL A 93 -2.27 10.74 -4.49
CA VAL A 93 -2.94 9.88 -5.47
C VAL A 93 -2.32 10.19 -6.84
N SER A 94 -1.22 9.48 -7.16
CA SER A 94 -0.82 9.34 -8.55
C SER A 94 -1.74 8.31 -9.20
N THR A 95 -2.29 8.60 -10.36
CA THR A 95 -3.16 7.75 -11.18
C THR A 95 -2.44 6.51 -11.75
N GLN A 96 -1.74 5.77 -10.88
CA GLN A 96 -0.99 4.54 -11.14
C GLN A 96 -1.37 3.51 -10.07
N ALA A 97 -2.66 3.26 -9.92
CA ALA A 97 -3.28 2.38 -8.92
C ALA A 97 -2.90 0.88 -9.03
N SER A 98 -1.73 0.57 -9.59
CA SER A 98 -1.07 -0.74 -9.60
C SER A 98 0.29 -0.74 -8.88
N VAL A 99 0.79 0.41 -8.38
CA VAL A 99 2.22 0.63 -8.06
C VAL A 99 2.40 1.23 -6.65
N LEU A 100 1.87 0.55 -5.64
CA LEU A 100 2.43 0.60 -4.28
C LEU A 100 2.93 -0.81 -4.03
N GLY A 101 4.19 -1.05 -4.37
CA GLY A 101 4.80 -2.37 -4.25
C GLY A 101 4.62 -2.98 -2.84
N CYS A 102 4.75 -4.29 -2.76
CA CYS A 102 4.75 -5.05 -1.51
C CYS A 102 5.68 -4.44 -0.43
N GLY A 103 6.88 -4.00 -0.81
CA GLY A 103 7.82 -3.30 0.05
C GLY A 103 7.33 -1.93 0.52
N ALA A 104 6.74 -1.14 -0.38
CA ALA A 104 6.13 0.13 -0.04
C ALA A 104 4.94 -0.05 0.92
N ALA A 105 4.14 -1.09 0.75
CA ALA A 105 3.05 -1.44 1.66
C ALA A 105 3.60 -1.78 3.06
N ILE A 106 4.64 -2.61 3.14
CA ILE A 106 5.32 -2.92 4.43
C ILE A 106 5.82 -1.63 5.08
N ALA A 107 6.51 -0.78 4.33
CA ALA A 107 7.05 0.48 4.85
C ALA A 107 5.96 1.43 5.33
N THR A 108 4.87 1.57 4.58
CA THR A 108 3.73 2.43 4.93
C THR A 108 3.04 1.94 6.19
N VAL A 109 2.83 0.63 6.31
CA VAL A 109 2.15 0.08 7.48
C VAL A 109 3.02 0.19 8.73
N ILE A 110 4.34 0.00 8.62
CA ILE A 110 5.28 0.22 9.72
C ILE A 110 5.36 1.70 10.14
N ALA A 111 5.36 2.61 9.15
CA ALA A 111 5.28 4.05 9.38
C ALA A 111 3.92 4.50 9.94
N SER A 112 2.89 3.66 9.83
CA SER A 112 1.61 3.87 10.48
C SER A 112 1.57 3.18 11.85
N THR A 113 0.57 3.50 12.66
CA THR A 113 0.31 2.78 13.91
C THR A 113 -0.37 1.41 13.69
N ALA A 114 -0.58 0.99 12.44
CA ALA A 114 -1.24 -0.28 12.10
C ALA A 114 -0.34 -1.51 12.31
N PHE A 115 0.98 -1.34 12.46
CA PHE A 115 1.92 -2.42 12.77
C PHE A 115 2.60 -2.20 14.13
N PRO A 116 2.13 -2.85 15.21
CA PRO A 116 2.71 -2.69 16.53
C PRO A 116 4.21 -3.04 16.57
N ALA A 117 5.00 -2.35 17.38
CA ALA A 117 6.44 -2.57 17.52
C ALA A 117 6.77 -4.03 17.91
N ALA A 118 5.93 -4.66 18.74
CA ALA A 118 6.06 -6.07 19.09
C ALA A 118 5.93 -7.01 17.87
N LYS A 119 5.10 -6.65 16.88
CA LYS A 119 4.98 -7.39 15.62
C LYS A 119 6.23 -7.21 14.76
N ILE A 120 6.82 -6.01 14.73
CA ILE A 120 8.09 -5.75 14.03
C ILE A 120 9.19 -6.64 14.60
N LEU A 121 9.33 -6.72 15.93
CA LEU A 121 10.30 -7.61 16.58
C LEU A 121 10.12 -9.08 16.16
N LYS A 122 8.88 -9.56 16.06
CA LYS A 122 8.61 -10.92 15.57
C LYS A 122 9.02 -11.10 14.11
N VAL A 123 8.69 -10.13 13.25
CA VAL A 123 9.10 -10.16 11.84
C VAL A 123 10.62 -10.18 11.73
N LYS A 124 11.34 -9.33 12.48
CA LYS A 124 12.83 -9.36 12.54
C LYS A 124 13.36 -10.73 12.95
N ALA A 125 12.81 -11.31 14.01
CA ALA A 125 13.23 -12.63 14.47
C ALA A 125 13.00 -13.71 13.40
N LEU A 126 11.87 -13.66 12.70
CA LEU A 126 11.55 -14.59 11.61
C LEU A 126 12.48 -14.40 10.41
N ILE A 127 12.73 -13.16 9.99
CA ILE A 127 13.71 -12.83 8.94
C ILE A 127 15.09 -13.41 9.29
N LYS A 128 15.57 -13.18 10.51
CA LYS A 128 16.85 -13.73 10.99
C LYS A 128 16.86 -15.26 10.97
N SER A 129 15.79 -15.91 11.41
CA SER A 129 15.67 -17.38 11.40
C SER A 129 15.65 -17.98 9.99
N LEU A 130 15.23 -17.20 8.99
CA LEU A 130 15.24 -17.58 7.58
C LEU A 130 16.59 -17.31 6.89
N GLY A 131 17.58 -16.74 7.59
CA GLY A 131 18.90 -16.41 7.04
C GLY A 131 19.07 -14.95 6.62
N GLY A 132 18.15 -14.06 7.00
CA GLY A 132 18.20 -12.63 6.70
C GLY A 132 17.21 -12.21 5.60
N VAL A 133 17.23 -10.91 5.28
CA VAL A 133 16.25 -10.27 4.39
C VAL A 133 16.20 -10.90 3.01
N THR A 134 17.36 -11.07 2.37
CA THR A 134 17.46 -11.63 1.01
C THR A 134 16.92 -13.05 0.94
N GLU A 135 17.21 -13.88 1.93
CA GLU A 135 16.81 -15.28 1.90
C GLU A 135 15.33 -15.43 2.25
N ALA A 136 14.83 -14.65 3.22
CA ALA A 136 13.39 -14.54 3.46
C ALA A 136 12.64 -14.10 2.19
N ALA A 137 13.14 -13.09 1.48
CA ALA A 137 12.52 -12.60 0.25
C ALA A 137 12.54 -13.63 -0.89
N LYS A 138 13.67 -14.30 -1.13
CA LYS A 138 13.79 -15.39 -2.12
C LYS A 138 12.85 -16.56 -1.81
N ILE A 139 12.66 -16.91 -0.54
CA ILE A 139 11.74 -17.97 -0.13
C ILE A 139 10.30 -17.59 -0.50
N MET A 140 9.87 -16.40 -0.12
CA MET A 140 8.53 -15.88 -0.43
C MET A 140 8.30 -15.79 -1.95
N TRP A 141 9.31 -15.29 -2.65
CA TRP A 141 9.36 -15.23 -4.09
C TRP A 141 9.28 -16.59 -4.79
N GLY A 142 10.04 -17.58 -4.31
CA GLY A 142 10.03 -18.94 -4.83
C GLY A 142 8.66 -19.60 -4.67
N ALA A 143 7.91 -19.20 -3.65
CA ALA A 143 6.50 -19.54 -3.46
C ALA A 143 5.54 -18.63 -4.26
N SER A 144 6.05 -17.84 -5.21
CA SER A 144 5.30 -16.87 -6.01
C SER A 144 4.54 -15.82 -5.19
N PHE A 145 4.95 -15.56 -3.96
CA PHE A 145 4.18 -14.85 -2.94
C PHE A 145 2.74 -15.37 -2.76
N SER A 146 2.46 -16.63 -3.09
CA SER A 146 1.16 -17.23 -2.79
C SER A 146 1.15 -17.66 -1.33
N TYR A 147 0.14 -17.22 -0.58
CA TYR A 147 -0.02 -17.62 0.82
C TYR A 147 -0.10 -19.15 0.97
N GLU A 148 -0.84 -19.83 0.11
CA GLU A 148 -1.00 -21.29 0.17
C GLU A 148 0.33 -22.01 -0.04
N LYS A 149 1.13 -21.52 -1.00
CA LYS A 149 2.46 -22.07 -1.27
C LYS A 149 3.42 -21.78 -0.11
N VAL A 150 3.43 -20.57 0.44
CA VAL A 150 4.27 -20.23 1.60
C VAL A 150 3.84 -21.01 2.84
N GLN A 151 2.55 -21.19 3.05
CA GLN A 151 2.03 -21.99 4.17
C GLN A 151 2.45 -23.46 4.04
N ALA A 152 2.47 -24.00 2.82
CA ALA A 152 2.96 -25.35 2.54
C ALA A 152 4.46 -25.52 2.82
N LEU A 153 5.27 -24.45 2.76
CA LEU A 153 6.67 -24.49 3.20
C LEU A 153 6.80 -24.67 4.72
N GLY A 154 5.78 -24.25 5.49
CA GLY A 154 5.76 -24.35 6.94
C GLY A 154 6.84 -23.49 7.64
N GLY A 155 7.07 -23.80 8.92
CA GLY A 155 8.14 -23.20 9.71
C GLY A 155 8.12 -21.67 9.77
N ALA A 156 9.31 -21.07 9.74
CA ALA A 156 9.48 -19.61 9.83
C ALA A 156 8.92 -18.85 8.62
N ALA A 157 8.87 -19.48 7.43
CA ALA A 157 8.31 -18.85 6.22
C ALA A 157 6.79 -18.68 6.34
N ALA A 158 6.09 -19.72 6.76
CA ALA A 158 4.65 -19.66 7.04
C ALA A 158 4.33 -18.67 8.18
N ALA A 159 5.14 -18.65 9.24
CA ALA A 159 4.99 -17.69 10.33
C ALA A 159 5.20 -16.24 9.86
N LEU A 160 6.22 -15.99 9.02
CA LEU A 160 6.48 -14.66 8.46
C LEU A 160 5.31 -14.19 7.59
N ALA A 161 4.81 -15.06 6.70
CA ALA A 161 3.61 -14.76 5.91
C ALA A 161 2.39 -14.48 6.79
N GLY A 162 2.19 -15.26 7.86
CA GLY A 162 1.10 -15.06 8.80
C GLY A 162 1.14 -13.71 9.52
N GLU A 163 2.34 -13.25 9.91
CA GLU A 163 2.51 -11.92 10.51
C GLU A 163 2.24 -10.79 9.50
N LEU A 164 2.64 -10.96 8.24
CA LEU A 164 2.44 -9.98 7.17
C LEU A 164 0.99 -9.91 6.68
N ILE A 165 0.31 -11.05 6.47
CA ILE A 165 -1.06 -11.13 5.96
C ILE A 165 -2.10 -10.68 6.99
N GLY A 166 -1.74 -10.65 8.28
CA GLY A 166 -2.56 -10.03 9.32
C GLY A 166 -2.84 -8.55 9.07
N VAL A 167 -2.14 -7.93 8.11
CA VAL A 167 -2.35 -6.57 7.64
C VAL A 167 -2.93 -6.62 6.23
N THR A 168 -4.15 -6.11 6.07
CA THR A 168 -4.89 -6.13 4.80
C THR A 168 -4.09 -5.52 3.64
N GLN A 169 -3.44 -4.38 3.86
CA GLN A 169 -2.65 -3.69 2.83
C GLN A 169 -1.47 -4.52 2.36
N ILE A 170 -0.76 -5.21 3.26
CA ILE A 170 0.36 -6.08 2.90
C ILE A 170 -0.18 -7.32 2.18
N LYS A 171 -1.27 -7.92 2.65
CA LYS A 171 -1.90 -9.06 1.97
C LYS A 171 -2.22 -8.73 0.51
N GLU A 172 -2.90 -7.62 0.25
CA GLU A 172 -3.36 -7.24 -1.08
C GLU A 172 -2.20 -6.90 -2.02
N GLN A 173 -1.14 -6.25 -1.52
CA GLN A 173 -0.01 -5.81 -2.34
C GLN A 173 1.08 -6.88 -2.50
N CYS A 174 1.19 -7.81 -1.55
CA CYS A 174 2.24 -8.83 -1.55
C CYS A 174 1.76 -10.21 -1.98
N PHE A 175 0.53 -10.61 -1.63
CA PHE A 175 0.06 -12.00 -1.75
C PHE A 175 -1.20 -12.12 -2.61
N SER A 176 -1.32 -11.30 -3.66
CA SER A 176 -2.42 -11.33 -4.63
C SER A 176 -2.24 -12.36 -5.75
#